data_AF-A0A5C7JAT7-F1
#
_entry.id   AF-A0A5C7JAT7-F1
#
_cell.length_a   1.000
_cell.length_b   1.000
_cell.length_c   1.000
_cell.angle_alpha   90.00
_cell.angle_beta   90.00
_cell.angle_gamma   90.00
#
_symmetry.space_group_name_H-M   'P 1'
#
loop_
_entity.id
_entity.type
_entity.pdbx_description
1 polymer ?
#
loop_
_entity_poly.entity_id
_entity_poly.type
_entity_poly.pdbx_seq_one_letter_code
_entity_poly.pdbx_strand_id
1 'polypeptide(L)'
;MSLESTLSAIERTRIDEAELGSFTREGQHFGVAFNLFREAASYVCVLANVSVGPTQAWNVEQAVLGGHLVRMFKLMRFAMEESIEHREEMLSVLVRLLAECVINLRYLIRESSPELIRSYLAYSLQHEKELAGLIRSNIDARAGETHPVEERMLRSIARTFENSLVTEEELPAKKIRNWGDKNLFEKAKDVGLGEAYLAIFGGPSRNVHGGWQDLLHYHLVCDSPGIFRPKLEFKQPRPQAIYSLTHLIAETLVGYVELLDHPSLRSVLDGLTDLNERTYAASDAHEAYLVAKKAG
;
A
#
# COMPACT_ATOMS: atom_id res chain seq x y z
N MET A 1 -7.86 18.10 -19.60
CA MET A 1 -7.06 17.06 -20.28
C MET A 1 -7.96 15.82 -20.37
N SER A 2 -8.12 15.19 -21.53
CA SER A 2 -8.93 13.97 -21.64
C SER A 2 -8.20 12.80 -20.97
N LEU A 3 -8.93 11.80 -20.48
CA LEU A 3 -8.33 10.58 -19.92
C LEU A 3 -7.32 9.95 -20.89
N GLU A 4 -7.67 9.88 -22.18
CA GLU A 4 -6.78 9.40 -23.24
C GLU A 4 -5.48 10.19 -23.33
N SER A 5 -5.54 11.52 -23.30
CA SER A 5 -4.33 12.35 -23.29
C SER A 5 -3.49 12.17 -22.03
N THR A 6 -4.12 11.97 -20.86
CA THR A 6 -3.40 11.68 -19.62
C THR A 6 -2.73 10.30 -19.65
N LEU A 7 -3.39 9.28 -20.18
CA LEU A 7 -2.81 7.94 -20.36
C LEU A 7 -1.64 7.96 -21.36
N SER A 8 -1.77 8.72 -22.45
CA SER A 8 -0.69 8.87 -23.44
C SER A 8 0.56 9.56 -22.89
N ALA A 9 0.43 10.29 -21.77
CA ALA A 9 1.53 10.96 -21.09
C ALA A 9 2.25 10.05 -20.07
N ILE A 10 1.76 8.84 -19.82
CA ILE A 10 2.44 7.87 -18.95
C ILE A 10 3.70 7.39 -19.68
N GLU A 11 4.86 7.63 -19.06
CA GLU A 11 6.15 7.18 -19.59
C GLU A 11 6.25 5.66 -19.45
N ARG A 12 6.18 4.95 -20.57
CA ARG A 12 6.28 3.50 -20.63
C ARG A 12 7.73 3.03 -20.50
N THR A 13 7.99 2.11 -19.58
CA THR A 13 9.30 1.48 -19.40
C THR A 13 9.50 0.39 -20.45
N ARG A 14 10.46 0.59 -21.35
CA ARG A 14 10.84 -0.44 -22.34
C ARG A 14 11.53 -1.60 -21.63
N ILE A 15 11.11 -2.82 -21.98
CA ILE A 15 11.79 -4.07 -21.59
C ILE A 15 12.34 -4.71 -22.86
N ASP A 16 13.63 -5.03 -22.83
CA ASP A 16 14.35 -5.69 -23.91
C ASP A 16 15.17 -6.84 -23.31
N GLU A 17 14.80 -8.08 -23.63
CA GLU A 17 15.40 -9.27 -23.02
C GLU A 17 16.90 -9.38 -23.28
N ALA A 18 17.37 -8.95 -24.46
CA ALA A 18 18.79 -8.97 -24.80
C ALA A 18 19.57 -7.94 -23.96
N GLU A 19 18.98 -6.76 -23.73
CA GLU A 19 19.53 -5.77 -22.83
C GLU A 19 19.59 -6.30 -21.39
N LEU A 20 18.48 -6.85 -20.87
CA LEU A 20 18.43 -7.42 -19.52
C LEU A 20 19.45 -8.55 -19.33
N GLY A 21 19.61 -9.43 -20.32
CA GLY A 21 20.59 -10.51 -20.30
C GLY A 21 22.05 -10.04 -20.33
N SER A 22 22.31 -8.79 -20.74
CA SER A 22 23.65 -8.19 -20.75
C SER A 22 24.03 -7.53 -19.41
N PHE A 23 23.10 -7.45 -18.45
CA PHE A 23 23.36 -6.79 -17.17
C PHE A 23 24.41 -7.56 -16.35
N THR A 24 25.34 -6.81 -15.77
CA THR A 24 26.46 -7.35 -14.96
C THR A 24 26.37 -6.94 -13.51
N ARG A 25 25.48 -6.00 -13.17
CA ARG A 25 25.28 -5.47 -11.82
C ARG A 25 23.80 -5.52 -11.45
N GLU A 26 23.50 -5.93 -10.22
CA GLU A 26 22.14 -5.99 -9.70
C GLU A 26 21.44 -4.62 -9.70
N GLY A 27 22.19 -3.54 -9.53
CA GLY A 27 21.67 -2.17 -9.63
C GLY A 27 21.09 -1.80 -11.00
N GLN A 28 21.48 -2.50 -12.09
CA GLN A 28 20.87 -2.30 -13.40
C GLN A 28 19.44 -2.86 -13.43
N HIS A 29 19.22 -4.05 -12.84
CA HIS A 29 17.88 -4.59 -12.64
C HIS A 29 17.06 -3.71 -11.70
N PHE A 30 17.68 -3.12 -10.67
CA PHE A 30 17.00 -2.15 -9.80
C PHE A 30 16.50 -0.93 -10.56
N GLY A 31 17.29 -0.37 -11.48
CA GLY A 31 16.83 0.73 -12.34
C GLY A 31 15.59 0.37 -13.16
N VAL A 32 15.53 -0.85 -13.68
CA VAL A 32 14.35 -1.36 -14.43
C VAL A 32 13.14 -1.52 -13.50
N ALA A 33 13.32 -2.16 -12.34
CA ALA A 33 12.25 -2.31 -11.34
C ALA A 33 11.68 -0.96 -10.91
N PHE A 34 12.55 0.02 -10.64
CA PHE A 34 12.16 1.38 -10.28
C PHE A 34 11.33 2.06 -11.37
N ASN A 35 11.73 1.95 -12.64
CA ASN A 35 11.01 2.56 -13.75
C ASN A 35 9.63 1.94 -13.98
N LEU A 36 9.51 0.61 -13.89
CA LEU A 36 8.21 -0.08 -13.95
C LEU A 36 7.31 0.30 -12.77
N PHE A 37 7.87 0.44 -11.57
CA PHE A 37 7.13 0.88 -10.38
C PHE A 37 6.65 2.33 -10.51
N ARG A 38 7.47 3.21 -11.11
CA ARG A 38 7.08 4.59 -11.45
C ARG A 38 5.93 4.61 -12.46
N GLU A 39 5.97 3.77 -13.48
CA GLU A 39 4.89 3.62 -14.45
C GLU A 39 3.59 3.15 -13.77
N ALA A 40 3.66 2.13 -12.89
CA ALA A 40 2.53 1.70 -12.08
C ALA A 40 1.97 2.86 -11.23
N ALA A 41 2.83 3.66 -10.60
CA ALA A 41 2.42 4.82 -9.81
C ALA A 41 1.65 5.86 -10.64
N SER A 42 2.02 6.04 -11.92
CA SER A 42 1.27 6.88 -12.84
C SER A 42 -0.14 6.35 -13.10
N TYR A 43 -0.31 5.04 -13.30
CA TYR A 43 -1.64 4.44 -13.41
C TYR A 43 -2.47 4.60 -12.12
N VAL A 44 -1.88 4.37 -10.95
CA VAL A 44 -2.54 4.62 -9.66
C VAL A 44 -2.99 6.09 -9.58
N CYS A 45 -2.14 7.04 -9.96
CA CYS A 45 -2.46 8.46 -9.95
C CYS A 45 -3.65 8.79 -10.86
N VAL A 46 -3.68 8.25 -12.09
CA VAL A 46 -4.80 8.44 -13.01
C VAL A 46 -6.10 7.89 -12.42
N LEU A 47 -6.09 6.63 -11.97
CA LEU A 47 -7.28 5.96 -11.44
C LEU A 47 -7.77 6.59 -10.12
N ALA A 48 -6.85 7.11 -9.29
CA ALA A 48 -7.20 7.86 -8.08
C ALA A 48 -7.89 9.21 -8.37
N ASN A 49 -7.94 9.67 -9.62
CA ASN A 49 -8.68 10.87 -10.02
C ASN A 49 -9.93 10.55 -10.84
N VAL A 50 -10.23 9.26 -11.07
CA VAL A 50 -11.45 8.85 -11.76
C VAL A 50 -12.61 8.85 -10.78
N SER A 51 -13.66 9.61 -11.12
CA SER A 51 -14.98 9.52 -10.51
C SER A 51 -15.98 9.09 -11.57
N VAL A 52 -16.73 8.03 -11.29
CA VAL A 52 -17.81 7.53 -12.14
C VAL A 52 -19.12 7.84 -11.44
N GLY A 53 -20.06 8.45 -12.16
CA GLY A 53 -21.38 8.80 -11.62
C GLY A 53 -21.83 10.22 -11.97
N PRO A 54 -22.95 10.68 -11.39
CA PRO A 54 -23.54 11.97 -11.71
C PRO A 54 -22.72 13.16 -11.16
N THR A 55 -21.87 12.92 -10.16
CA THR A 55 -21.01 13.91 -9.53
C THR A 55 -19.56 13.67 -9.94
N GLN A 56 -18.78 14.74 -10.14
CA GLN A 56 -17.32 14.67 -10.29
C GLN A 56 -16.61 14.48 -8.92
N ALA A 57 -17.23 13.70 -8.04
CA ALA A 57 -16.81 13.48 -6.66
C ALA A 57 -17.28 12.10 -6.20
N TRP A 58 -16.60 11.54 -5.21
CA TRP A 58 -16.92 10.25 -4.63
C TRP A 58 -17.97 10.35 -3.52
N ASN A 59 -18.92 9.41 -3.51
CA ASN A 59 -19.68 9.10 -2.30
C ASN A 59 -18.79 8.36 -1.28
N VAL A 60 -19.31 8.03 -0.09
CA VAL A 60 -18.53 7.37 0.97
C VAL A 60 -17.94 6.03 0.52
N GLU A 61 -18.72 5.20 -0.18
CA GLU A 61 -18.26 3.89 -0.66
C GLU A 61 -17.11 4.02 -1.67
N GLN A 62 -17.27 4.90 -2.65
CA GLN A 62 -16.24 5.25 -3.61
C GLN A 62 -15.03 5.88 -2.94
N ALA A 63 -15.21 6.69 -1.90
CA ALA A 63 -14.12 7.33 -1.17
C ALA A 63 -13.31 6.33 -0.33
N VAL A 64 -13.93 5.23 0.15
CA VAL A 64 -13.17 4.14 0.77
C VAL A 64 -12.22 3.51 -0.23
N LEU A 65 -12.68 3.19 -1.44
CA LEU A 65 -11.84 2.58 -2.48
C LEU A 65 -10.81 3.57 -3.07
N GLY A 66 -11.27 4.73 -3.52
CA GLY A 66 -10.44 5.81 -4.08
C GLY A 66 -9.43 6.35 -3.06
N GLY A 67 -9.81 6.42 -1.78
CA GLY A 67 -8.91 6.78 -0.68
C GLY A 67 -7.74 5.80 -0.52
N HIS A 68 -7.97 4.49 -0.75
CA HIS A 68 -6.88 3.50 -0.79
C HIS A 68 -5.96 3.73 -1.99
N LEU A 69 -6.47 4.09 -3.18
CA LEU A 69 -5.63 4.44 -4.33
C LEU A 69 -4.79 5.70 -4.06
N VAL A 70 -5.38 6.74 -3.47
CA VAL A 70 -4.63 7.95 -3.08
C VAL A 70 -3.55 7.62 -2.05
N ARG A 71 -3.85 6.76 -1.07
CA ARG A 71 -2.87 6.28 -0.09
C ARG A 71 -1.76 5.49 -0.77
N MET A 72 -2.10 4.59 -1.69
CA MET A 72 -1.16 3.79 -2.46
C MET A 72 -0.20 4.69 -3.25
N PHE A 73 -0.72 5.66 -4.00
CA PHE A 73 0.11 6.63 -4.73
C PHE A 73 1.11 7.36 -3.82
N LYS A 74 0.64 7.86 -2.66
CA LYS A 74 1.52 8.54 -1.70
C LYS A 74 2.61 7.63 -1.17
N LEU A 75 2.28 6.38 -0.83
CA LEU A 75 3.25 5.39 -0.36
C LEU A 75 4.24 5.01 -1.47
N MET A 76 3.79 4.85 -2.72
CA MET A 76 4.67 4.59 -3.86
C MET A 76 5.64 5.75 -4.10
N ARG A 77 5.17 7.00 -3.97
CA ARG A 77 6.03 8.17 -4.04
C ARG A 77 7.15 8.13 -3.00
N PHE A 78 6.81 7.90 -1.72
CA PHE A 78 7.83 7.76 -0.69
C PHE A 78 8.75 6.56 -0.96
N ALA A 79 8.23 5.44 -1.45
CA ALA A 79 9.06 4.28 -1.79
C ALA A 79 10.06 4.60 -2.90
N MET A 80 9.68 5.41 -3.90
CA MET A 80 10.60 5.90 -4.91
C MET A 80 11.66 6.85 -4.33
N GLU A 81 11.27 7.77 -3.44
CA GLU A 81 12.21 8.68 -2.75
C GLU A 81 13.24 7.87 -1.93
N GLU A 82 12.80 6.89 -1.12
CA GLU A 82 13.70 6.01 -0.36
C GLU A 82 14.58 5.11 -1.25
N SER A 83 14.08 4.76 -2.44
CA SER A 83 14.85 3.99 -3.43
C SER A 83 16.01 4.80 -4.01
N ILE A 84 15.79 6.10 -4.29
CA ILE A 84 16.82 7.02 -4.79
C ILE A 84 17.87 7.30 -3.70
N GLU A 85 17.42 7.47 -2.45
CA GLU A 85 18.30 7.72 -1.31
C GLU A 85 18.99 6.44 -0.78
N HIS A 86 18.75 5.29 -1.42
CA HIS A 86 19.34 4.00 -1.08
C HIS A 86 19.08 3.57 0.39
N ARG A 87 17.85 3.77 0.87
CA ARG A 87 17.43 3.44 2.25
C ARG A 87 16.52 2.21 2.28
N GLU A 88 17.10 1.02 2.08
CA GLU A 88 16.34 -0.25 2.00
C GLU A 88 15.50 -0.53 3.26
N GLU A 89 16.01 -0.15 4.43
CA GLU A 89 15.35 -0.23 5.73
C GLU A 89 13.97 0.44 5.71
N MET A 90 13.95 1.71 5.28
CA MET A 90 12.74 2.52 5.17
C MET A 90 11.86 2.04 4.02
N LEU A 91 12.49 1.66 2.89
CA LEU A 91 11.78 1.07 1.77
C LEU A 91 11.02 -0.18 2.20
N SER A 92 11.60 -1.03 3.05
CA SER A 92 10.93 -2.24 3.53
C SER A 92 9.70 -1.95 4.38
N VAL A 93 9.71 -0.87 5.17
CA VAL A 93 8.53 -0.41 5.92
C VAL A 93 7.44 0.04 4.94
N LEU A 94 7.81 0.79 3.90
CA LEU A 94 6.88 1.25 2.87
C LEU A 94 6.31 0.11 2.04
N VAL A 95 7.13 -0.89 1.70
CA VAL A 95 6.71 -2.12 1.01
C VAL A 95 5.62 -2.83 1.80
N ARG A 96 5.80 -2.98 3.12
CA ARG A 96 4.77 -3.56 4.00
C ARG A 96 3.47 -2.78 3.96
N LEU A 97 3.56 -1.45 4.04
CA LEU A 97 2.39 -0.57 4.04
C LEU A 97 1.64 -0.62 2.70
N LEU A 98 2.38 -0.72 1.59
CA LEU A 98 1.84 -0.92 0.25
C LEU A 98 1.14 -2.29 0.13
N ALA A 99 1.77 -3.36 0.62
CA ALA A 99 1.19 -4.70 0.62
C ALA A 99 -0.14 -4.73 1.40
N GLU A 100 -0.22 -4.08 2.56
CA GLU A 100 -1.49 -3.95 3.30
C GLU A 100 -2.56 -3.22 2.48
N CYS A 101 -2.17 -2.13 1.83
CA CYS A 101 -3.08 -1.33 1.00
C CYS A 101 -3.62 -2.14 -0.18
N VAL A 102 -2.75 -2.91 -0.84
CA VAL A 102 -3.11 -3.87 -1.91
C VAL A 102 -4.07 -4.93 -1.40
N ILE A 103 -3.76 -5.62 -0.29
CA ILE A 103 -4.61 -6.68 0.26
C ILE A 103 -5.99 -6.15 0.61
N ASN A 104 -6.06 -5.02 1.33
CA ASN A 104 -7.32 -4.41 1.74
C ASN A 104 -8.14 -3.97 0.52
N LEU A 105 -7.52 -3.30 -0.46
CA LEU A 105 -8.22 -2.83 -1.64
C LEU A 105 -8.72 -3.99 -2.51
N ARG A 106 -7.91 -5.03 -2.77
CA ARG A 106 -8.35 -6.24 -3.48
C ARG A 106 -9.53 -6.91 -2.78
N TYR A 107 -9.50 -6.97 -1.45
CA TYR A 107 -10.58 -7.58 -0.68
C TYR A 107 -11.87 -6.76 -0.76
N LEU A 108 -11.78 -5.44 -0.62
CA LEU A 108 -12.92 -4.52 -0.77
C LEU A 108 -13.51 -4.55 -2.18
N ILE A 109 -12.68 -4.66 -3.22
CA ILE A 109 -13.13 -4.78 -4.61
C ILE A 109 -13.88 -6.09 -4.81
N ARG A 110 -13.29 -7.20 -4.36
CA ARG A 110 -13.81 -8.54 -4.65
C ARG A 110 -15.08 -8.87 -3.88
N GLU A 111 -15.12 -8.54 -2.60
CA GLU A 111 -16.26 -8.80 -1.71
C GLU A 111 -17.17 -7.58 -1.61
N SER A 112 -17.15 -6.70 -2.62
CA SER A 112 -17.80 -5.38 -2.59
C SER A 112 -19.27 -5.49 -2.17
N SER A 113 -19.58 -4.93 -1.00
CA SER A 113 -20.92 -4.88 -0.44
C SER A 113 -21.08 -3.66 0.48
N PRO A 114 -22.28 -3.05 0.55
CA PRO A 114 -22.55 -1.96 1.49
C PRO A 114 -22.26 -2.33 2.95
N GLU A 115 -22.54 -3.58 3.34
CA GLU A 115 -22.29 -4.11 4.69
C GLU A 115 -20.79 -4.17 4.99
N LEU A 116 -19.98 -4.58 4.01
CA LEU A 116 -18.54 -4.64 4.17
C LEU A 116 -17.95 -3.23 4.33
N ILE A 117 -18.42 -2.26 3.53
CA ILE A 117 -18.01 -0.86 3.67
C ILE A 117 -18.40 -0.31 5.05
N ARG A 118 -19.63 -0.57 5.52
CA ARG A 118 -20.03 -0.18 6.88
C ARG A 118 -19.17 -0.84 7.95
N SER A 119 -18.83 -2.11 7.80
CA SER A 119 -17.93 -2.82 8.72
C SER A 119 -16.54 -2.19 8.76
N TYR A 120 -16.00 -1.81 7.59
CA TYR A 120 -14.73 -1.08 7.48
C TYR A 120 -14.79 0.27 8.20
N LEU A 121 -15.81 1.10 7.92
CA LEU A 121 -15.97 2.41 8.56
C LEU A 121 -16.13 2.28 10.08
N ALA A 122 -16.98 1.36 10.52
CA ALA A 122 -17.21 1.11 11.94
C ALA A 122 -15.91 0.68 12.64
N TYR A 123 -15.13 -0.22 12.02
CA TYR A 123 -13.84 -0.63 12.55
C TYR A 123 -12.84 0.54 12.63
N SER A 124 -12.77 1.37 11.58
CA SER A 124 -11.82 2.48 11.46
C SER A 124 -12.10 3.62 12.44
N LEU A 125 -13.36 3.86 12.81
CA LEU A 125 -13.77 4.97 13.69
C LEU A 125 -13.76 4.63 15.19
N GLN A 126 -13.36 3.41 15.56
CA GLN A 126 -13.33 3.00 16.97
C GLN A 126 -12.34 3.80 17.80
N HIS A 127 -11.19 4.15 17.20
CA HIS A 127 -10.17 4.92 17.89
C HIS A 127 -10.69 6.33 18.24
N GLU A 128 -11.38 6.97 17.31
CA GLU A 128 -11.99 8.27 17.47
C GLU A 128 -13.05 8.26 18.58
N LYS A 129 -13.89 7.21 18.65
CA LYS A 129 -14.85 7.00 19.74
C LYS A 129 -14.17 6.81 21.09
N GLU A 130 -13.13 5.97 21.16
CA GLU A 130 -12.35 5.73 22.39
C GLU A 130 -11.69 7.03 22.88
N LEU A 131 -11.08 7.78 21.97
CA LEU A 131 -10.40 9.04 22.27
C LEU A 131 -11.38 10.13 22.72
N ALA A 132 -12.52 10.27 22.04
CA ALA A 132 -13.57 11.22 22.45
C ALA A 132 -14.09 10.90 23.86
N GLY A 133 -14.33 9.62 24.16
CA GLY A 133 -14.72 9.17 25.50
C GLY A 133 -13.70 9.53 26.57
N LEU A 134 -12.40 9.30 26.31
CA LEU A 134 -11.32 9.68 27.21
C LEU A 134 -11.27 11.20 27.45
N ILE A 135 -11.38 12.01 26.40
CA ILE A 135 -11.37 13.47 26.51
C ILE A 135 -12.54 13.97 27.35
N ARG A 136 -13.76 13.47 27.09
CA ARG A 136 -14.96 13.82 27.87
C ARG A 136 -14.80 13.45 29.34
N SER A 137 -14.30 12.24 29.63
CA SER A 137 -14.02 11.80 31.00
C SER A 137 -12.99 12.69 31.71
N ASN A 138 -11.99 13.19 31.00
CA ASN A 138 -10.99 14.09 31.55
C ASN A 138 -11.57 15.47 31.88
N ILE A 139 -12.45 16.00 31.03
CA ILE A 139 -13.19 17.26 31.27
C ILE A 139 -14.09 17.13 32.50
N ASP A 140 -14.83 16.03 32.61
CA ASP A 140 -15.70 15.76 33.76
C ASP A 140 -14.91 15.64 35.06
N ALA A 141 -13.76 14.97 35.04
CA ALA A 141 -12.85 14.87 36.18
C ALA A 141 -12.30 16.21 36.65
N ARG A 142 -12.34 17.24 35.79
CA ARG A 142 -11.99 18.64 36.11
C ARG A 142 -13.24 19.53 36.28
N ALA A 143 -14.36 18.94 36.70
CA ALA A 143 -15.61 19.65 36.95
C ALA A 143 -16.10 20.49 35.74
N GLY A 144 -15.86 20.00 34.52
CA GLY A 144 -16.27 20.65 33.28
C GLY A 144 -15.25 21.63 32.71
N GLU A 145 -14.09 21.82 33.35
CA GLU A 145 -13.03 22.67 32.80
C GLU A 145 -12.43 22.04 31.54
N THR A 146 -12.61 22.75 30.42
CA THR A 146 -12.21 22.32 29.09
C THR A 146 -10.97 23.08 28.63
N HIS A 147 -9.99 22.37 28.07
CA HIS A 147 -8.82 23.01 27.47
C HIS A 147 -9.04 23.26 25.96
N PRO A 148 -8.44 24.31 25.37
CA PRO A 148 -8.59 24.61 23.94
C PRO A 148 -8.17 23.46 23.00
N VAL A 149 -7.23 22.61 23.42
CA VAL A 149 -6.82 21.43 22.64
C VAL A 149 -7.90 20.37 22.60
N GLU A 150 -8.61 20.15 23.70
CA GLU A 150 -9.67 19.16 23.83
C GLU A 150 -10.86 19.53 22.96
N GLU A 151 -11.26 20.80 22.96
CA GLU A 151 -12.32 21.27 22.06
C GLU A 151 -11.96 21.07 20.59
N ARG A 152 -10.70 21.37 20.21
CA ARG A 152 -10.25 21.17 18.83
C ARG A 152 -10.27 19.70 18.44
N MET A 153 -9.83 18.82 19.34
CA MET A 153 -9.84 17.37 19.13
C MET A 153 -11.28 16.85 19.01
N LEU A 154 -12.19 17.20 19.92
CA LEU A 154 -13.60 16.81 19.87
C LEU A 154 -14.29 17.32 18.59
N ARG A 155 -14.02 18.56 18.17
CA ARG A 155 -14.53 19.09 16.89
C ARG A 155 -13.99 18.32 15.67
N SER A 156 -12.72 17.93 15.71
CA SER A 156 -12.11 17.13 14.63
C SER A 156 -12.72 15.72 14.56
N ILE A 157 -12.92 15.09 15.72
CA ILE A 157 -13.55 13.77 15.83
C ILE A 157 -15.00 13.84 15.32
N ALA A 158 -15.80 14.81 15.79
CA ALA A 158 -17.18 14.98 15.35
C ALA A 158 -17.30 15.13 13.82
N ARG A 159 -16.40 15.92 13.21
CA ARG A 159 -16.34 16.07 11.75
C ARG A 159 -15.98 14.77 11.03
N THR A 160 -15.15 13.92 11.65
CA THR A 160 -14.77 12.63 11.08
C THR A 160 -15.98 11.69 11.01
N PHE A 161 -16.80 11.66 12.06
CA PHE A 161 -18.09 10.96 12.07
C PHE A 161 -19.07 11.52 11.03
N GLU A 162 -19.25 12.85 11.01
CA GLU A 162 -20.12 13.55 10.06
C GLU A 162 -19.75 13.23 8.60
N ASN A 163 -18.47 13.36 8.24
CA ASN A 163 -17.98 13.07 6.89
C ASN A 163 -18.07 11.59 6.51
N SER A 164 -18.11 10.70 7.51
CA SER A 164 -18.25 9.25 7.28
C SER A 164 -19.70 8.80 7.17
N LEU A 165 -20.66 9.69 7.45
CA LEU A 165 -22.09 9.37 7.56
C LEU A 165 -22.34 8.23 8.57
N VAL A 166 -21.59 8.24 9.68
CA VAL A 166 -21.69 7.28 10.79
C VAL A 166 -21.84 8.07 12.09
N THR A 167 -22.69 7.63 13.00
CA THR A 167 -22.80 8.21 14.35
C THR A 167 -22.03 7.39 15.39
N GLU A 168 -21.68 7.99 16.53
CA GLU A 168 -20.98 7.30 17.61
C GLU A 168 -21.82 6.14 18.20
N GLU A 169 -23.15 6.24 18.14
CA GLU A 169 -24.11 5.25 18.63
C GLU A 169 -24.22 4.01 17.73
N GLU A 170 -23.96 4.16 16.43
CA GLU A 170 -23.94 3.06 15.47
C GLU A 170 -22.73 2.15 15.66
N LEU A 171 -21.65 2.66 16.27
CA LEU A 171 -20.47 1.86 16.60
C LEU A 171 -20.78 0.88 17.74
N PRO A 172 -20.37 -0.40 17.62
CA PRO A 172 -20.64 -1.39 18.66
C PRO A 172 -19.99 -1.01 19.99
N ALA A 173 -20.64 -1.41 21.09
CA ALA A 173 -20.12 -1.20 22.43
C ALA A 173 -18.85 -2.02 22.71
N LYS A 174 -18.70 -3.16 22.05
CA LYS A 174 -17.49 -4.00 22.13
C LYS A 174 -16.56 -3.67 20.99
N LYS A 175 -15.26 -3.56 21.31
CA LYS A 175 -14.20 -3.35 20.34
C LYS A 175 -14.19 -4.47 19.28
N ILE A 176 -14.39 -4.10 18.04
CA ILE A 176 -14.21 -4.93 16.86
C ILE A 176 -12.71 -5.13 16.65
N ARG A 177 -12.30 -6.40 16.56
CA ARG A 177 -10.89 -6.75 16.28
C ARG A 177 -10.53 -6.64 14.81
N ASN A 178 -11.48 -6.93 13.92
CA ASN A 178 -11.27 -6.96 12.47
C ASN A 178 -12.54 -6.50 11.75
N TRP A 179 -12.42 -5.74 10.66
CA TRP A 179 -13.53 -5.47 9.75
C TRP A 179 -13.77 -6.63 8.80
N GLY A 180 -15.03 -6.84 8.39
CA GLY A 180 -15.45 -7.96 7.54
C GLY A 180 -15.20 -9.33 8.17
N ASP A 181 -15.15 -9.41 9.50
CA ASP A 181 -14.90 -10.61 10.31
C ASP A 181 -13.60 -11.38 9.96
N LYS A 182 -12.65 -10.74 9.27
CA LYS A 182 -11.41 -11.35 8.82
C LYS A 182 -10.19 -10.52 9.15
N ASN A 183 -9.16 -11.16 9.71
CA ASN A 183 -7.85 -10.54 9.85
C ASN A 183 -7.16 -10.38 8.48
N LEU A 184 -6.05 -9.66 8.44
CA LEU A 184 -5.38 -9.36 7.17
C LEU A 184 -4.86 -10.61 6.43
N PHE A 185 -4.42 -11.64 7.16
CA PHE A 185 -3.98 -12.90 6.55
C PHE A 185 -5.16 -13.64 5.91
N GLU A 186 -6.31 -13.69 6.57
CA GLU A 186 -7.52 -14.28 6.02
C GLU A 186 -7.97 -13.54 4.75
N LYS A 187 -7.95 -12.20 4.77
CA LYS A 187 -8.19 -11.37 3.59
C LYS A 187 -7.19 -11.63 2.47
N ALA A 188 -5.91 -11.80 2.79
CA ALA A 188 -4.87 -12.13 1.81
C ALA A 188 -5.12 -13.50 1.18
N LYS A 189 -5.42 -14.53 1.98
CA LYS A 189 -5.77 -15.86 1.49
C LYS A 189 -6.96 -15.80 0.56
N ASP A 190 -7.99 -15.08 0.98
CA ASP A 190 -9.17 -14.84 0.18
C ASP A 190 -8.77 -14.32 -1.18
N VAL A 191 -8.06 -13.19 -1.29
CA VAL A 191 -7.67 -12.60 -2.59
C VAL A 191 -6.53 -13.32 -3.33
N GLY A 192 -6.20 -14.58 -2.96
CA GLY A 192 -5.20 -15.40 -3.65
C GLY A 192 -3.74 -15.13 -3.25
N LEU A 193 -3.50 -14.34 -2.20
CA LEU A 193 -2.18 -13.95 -1.72
C LEU A 193 -1.74 -14.69 -0.46
N GLY A 194 -2.40 -15.79 -0.10
CA GLY A 194 -2.13 -16.54 1.13
C GLY A 194 -0.69 -17.04 1.24
N GLU A 195 -0.15 -17.61 0.16
CA GLU A 195 1.25 -18.11 0.13
C GLU A 195 2.26 -16.96 0.14
N ALA A 196 1.97 -15.87 -0.57
CA ALA A 196 2.83 -14.70 -0.66
C ALA A 196 2.83 -13.86 0.64
N TYR A 197 1.78 -13.95 1.47
CA TYR A 197 1.57 -13.09 2.64
C TYR A 197 2.78 -13.01 3.58
N LEU A 198 3.40 -14.15 3.86
CA LEU A 198 4.57 -14.18 4.75
C LEU A 198 5.75 -13.40 4.15
N ALA A 199 5.95 -13.47 2.84
CA ALA A 199 7.05 -12.77 2.17
C ALA A 199 6.77 -11.27 2.01
N ILE A 200 5.58 -10.89 1.55
CA ILE A 200 5.25 -9.49 1.20
C ILE A 200 4.78 -8.65 2.39
N PHE A 201 4.29 -9.30 3.46
CA PHE A 201 3.77 -8.61 4.64
C PHE A 201 4.39 -9.12 5.95
N GLY A 202 4.34 -10.42 6.23
CA GLY A 202 4.72 -10.98 7.53
C GLY A 202 6.20 -10.87 7.90
N GLY A 203 7.10 -10.91 6.92
CA GLY A 203 8.53 -10.63 7.11
C GLY A 203 8.75 -9.15 7.37
N PRO A 204 8.44 -8.26 6.41
CA PRO A 204 8.59 -6.82 6.54
C PRO A 204 7.87 -6.18 7.74
N SER A 205 6.79 -6.78 8.26
CA SER A 205 6.09 -6.25 9.46
C SER A 205 6.98 -6.21 10.70
N ARG A 206 8.04 -7.04 10.74
CA ARG A 206 9.03 -7.03 11.83
C ARG A 206 9.89 -5.77 11.80
N ASN A 207 10.10 -5.20 10.61
CA ASN A 207 10.92 -4.00 10.39
C ASN A 207 10.21 -2.75 10.91
N VAL A 208 8.87 -2.74 10.89
CA VAL A 208 8.06 -1.64 11.45
C VAL A 208 8.26 -1.49 12.96
N HIS A 209 8.54 -2.58 13.66
CA HIS A 209 8.57 -2.62 15.13
C HIS A 209 9.97 -2.86 15.72
N GLY A 210 11.02 -2.83 14.89
CA GLY A 210 12.39 -3.08 15.36
C GLY A 210 12.59 -4.50 15.89
N GLY A 211 11.96 -5.49 15.24
CA GLY A 211 12.09 -6.89 15.62
C GLY A 211 13.53 -7.40 15.49
N TRP A 212 13.87 -8.51 16.16
CA TRP A 212 15.26 -8.98 16.19
C TRP A 212 15.88 -9.24 14.79
N GLN A 213 15.10 -9.78 13.85
CA GLN A 213 15.58 -10.02 12.49
C GLN A 213 15.83 -8.71 11.72
N ASP A 214 15.04 -7.67 11.97
CA ASP A 214 15.25 -6.33 11.42
C ASP A 214 16.56 -5.74 11.93
N LEU A 215 16.73 -5.73 13.26
CA LEU A 215 17.95 -5.26 13.91
C LEU A 215 19.19 -5.97 13.39
N LEU A 216 19.14 -7.31 13.28
CA LEU A 216 20.24 -8.11 12.74
C LEU A 216 20.53 -7.84 11.27
N HIS A 217 19.50 -7.61 10.46
CA HIS A 217 19.66 -7.50 9.01
C HIS A 217 20.14 -6.10 8.59
N TYR A 218 19.71 -5.06 9.31
CA TYR A 218 19.89 -3.68 8.89
C TYR A 218 20.75 -2.83 9.83
N HIS A 219 20.64 -3.07 11.15
CA HIS A 219 21.16 -2.15 12.17
C HIS A 219 22.39 -2.67 12.92
N LEU A 220 22.76 -3.94 12.73
CA LEU A 220 23.87 -4.59 13.42
C LEU A 220 24.82 -5.29 12.44
N VAL A 221 26.11 -5.28 12.78
CA VAL A 221 27.14 -6.16 12.20
C VAL A 221 27.41 -7.27 13.20
N CYS A 222 27.32 -8.54 12.77
CA CYS A 222 27.69 -9.70 13.58
C CYS A 222 29.15 -10.09 13.30
N ASP A 223 30.02 -9.89 14.28
CA ASP A 223 31.43 -10.27 14.16
C ASP A 223 31.67 -11.75 14.48
N SER A 224 30.89 -12.26 15.43
CA SER A 224 30.84 -13.66 15.83
C SER A 224 29.53 -13.91 16.59
N PRO A 225 29.10 -15.17 16.76
CA PRO A 225 27.85 -15.49 17.46
C PRO A 225 27.76 -14.80 18.83
N GLY A 226 26.75 -13.94 19.00
CA GLY A 226 26.52 -13.19 20.25
C GLY A 226 27.31 -11.88 20.39
N ILE A 227 28.17 -11.53 19.44
CA ILE A 227 28.96 -10.29 19.44
C ILE A 227 28.55 -9.42 18.25
N PHE A 228 28.03 -8.23 18.56
CA PHE A 228 27.46 -7.30 17.57
C PHE A 228 28.03 -5.89 17.71
N ARG A 229 28.12 -5.18 16.59
CA ARG A 229 28.43 -3.74 16.53
C ARG A 229 27.31 -2.98 15.82
N PRO A 230 27.11 -1.68 16.10
CA PRO A 230 26.13 -0.87 15.36
C PRO A 230 26.54 -0.74 13.90
N LYS A 231 25.56 -0.79 13.00
CA LYS A 231 25.66 -0.45 11.58
C LYS A 231 24.89 0.84 11.35
N LEU A 232 25.57 1.89 10.88
CA LEU A 232 24.95 3.20 10.64
C LEU A 232 24.64 3.42 9.15
N GLU A 233 25.28 2.66 8.27
CA GLU A 233 25.07 2.72 6.83
C GLU A 233 23.80 1.98 6.43
N PHE A 234 22.96 2.65 5.62
CA PHE A 234 21.80 2.03 5.00
C PHE A 234 22.22 0.96 4.00
N LYS A 235 21.38 -0.06 3.88
CA LYS A 235 21.56 -1.11 2.90
C LYS A 235 20.99 -0.70 1.54
N GLN A 236 21.64 -1.16 0.48
CA GLN A 236 21.24 -0.88 -0.89
C GLN A 236 19.96 -1.66 -1.24
N PRO A 237 18.90 -1.00 -1.73
CA PRO A 237 17.67 -1.65 -2.16
C PRO A 237 17.90 -2.74 -3.21
N ARG A 238 17.16 -3.84 -3.08
CA ARG A 238 17.12 -4.93 -4.07
C ARG A 238 15.79 -4.91 -4.81
N PRO A 239 15.74 -5.35 -6.09
CA PRO A 239 14.57 -5.14 -6.94
C PRO A 239 13.38 -6.07 -6.67
N GLN A 240 13.56 -7.22 -6.01
CA GLN A 240 12.50 -8.25 -5.91
C GLN A 240 11.21 -7.74 -5.28
N ALA A 241 11.32 -6.98 -4.18
CA ALA A 241 10.16 -6.42 -3.49
C ALA A 241 9.42 -5.40 -4.36
N ILE A 242 10.15 -4.62 -5.15
CA ILE A 242 9.59 -3.64 -6.09
C ILE A 242 8.90 -4.35 -7.25
N TYR A 243 9.52 -5.36 -7.88
CA TYR A 243 8.87 -6.16 -8.92
C TYR A 243 7.57 -6.80 -8.43
N SER A 244 7.63 -7.45 -7.26
CA SER A 244 6.48 -8.11 -6.64
C SER A 244 5.34 -7.12 -6.38
N LEU A 245 5.64 -5.95 -5.82
CA LEU A 245 4.63 -4.93 -5.58
C LEU A 245 4.08 -4.31 -6.85
N THR A 246 4.92 -4.00 -7.84
CA THR A 246 4.47 -3.48 -9.15
C THR A 246 3.42 -4.41 -9.75
N HIS A 247 3.72 -5.71 -9.76
CA HIS A 247 2.80 -6.72 -10.26
C HIS A 247 1.48 -6.75 -9.48
N LEU A 248 1.55 -6.84 -8.15
CA LEU A 248 0.35 -6.89 -7.31
C LEU A 248 -0.50 -5.62 -7.40
N ILE A 249 0.14 -4.46 -7.57
CA ILE A 249 -0.54 -3.18 -7.77
C ILE A 249 -1.25 -3.18 -9.12
N ALA A 250 -0.57 -3.56 -10.22
CA ALA A 250 -1.18 -3.61 -11.54
C ALA A 250 -2.40 -4.56 -11.58
N GLU A 251 -2.32 -5.75 -10.97
CA GLU A 251 -3.49 -6.65 -10.81
C GLU A 251 -4.63 -6.01 -10.00
N THR A 252 -4.28 -5.29 -8.91
CA THR A 252 -5.28 -4.59 -8.09
C THR A 252 -6.00 -3.51 -8.89
N LEU A 253 -5.26 -2.80 -9.75
CA LEU A 253 -5.81 -1.76 -10.61
C LEU A 253 -6.70 -2.34 -11.72
N VAL A 254 -6.37 -3.52 -12.26
CA VAL A 254 -7.25 -4.25 -13.19
C VAL A 254 -8.60 -4.51 -12.52
N GLY A 255 -8.60 -5.12 -11.33
CA GLY A 255 -9.84 -5.38 -10.59
C GLY A 255 -10.61 -4.11 -10.24
N TYR A 256 -9.91 -3.00 -9.96
CA TYR A 256 -10.56 -1.70 -9.72
C TYR A 256 -11.25 -1.15 -10.98
N VAL A 257 -10.59 -1.24 -12.14
CA VAL A 257 -11.17 -0.81 -13.41
C VAL A 257 -12.37 -1.68 -13.79
N GLU A 258 -12.27 -2.99 -13.60
CA GLU A 258 -13.38 -3.92 -13.82
C GLU A 258 -14.58 -3.61 -12.92
N LEU A 259 -14.34 -3.31 -11.64
CA LEU A 259 -15.40 -2.91 -10.70
C LEU A 259 -16.14 -1.63 -11.14
N LEU A 260 -15.42 -0.68 -11.73
CA LEU A 260 -16.02 0.57 -12.22
C LEU A 260 -16.87 0.36 -13.49
N ASP A 261 -16.61 -0.71 -14.25
CA ASP A 261 -17.31 -1.10 -15.49
C ASP A 261 -17.62 0.09 -16.44
N HIS A 262 -16.64 0.99 -16.62
CA HIS A 262 -16.85 2.19 -17.41
C HIS A 262 -16.12 2.11 -18.78
N PRO A 263 -16.80 2.32 -19.93
CA PRO A 263 -16.20 2.16 -21.25
C PRO A 263 -14.94 2.99 -21.51
N SER A 264 -14.84 4.17 -20.89
CA SER A 264 -13.67 5.04 -21.05
C SER A 264 -12.39 4.48 -20.42
N LEU A 265 -12.50 3.47 -19.55
CA LEU A 265 -11.37 2.87 -18.86
C LEU A 265 -10.80 1.63 -19.57
N ARG A 266 -11.40 1.20 -20.70
CA ARG A 266 -10.95 -0.02 -21.40
C ARG A 266 -9.48 0.03 -21.82
N SER A 267 -9.01 1.17 -22.33
CA SER A 267 -7.58 1.33 -22.70
C SER A 267 -6.63 1.28 -21.49
N VAL A 268 -7.13 1.49 -20.27
CA VAL A 268 -6.34 1.33 -19.05
C VAL A 268 -6.06 -0.15 -18.80
N LEU A 269 -7.01 -1.04 -19.07
CA LEU A 269 -6.83 -2.48 -18.90
C LEU A 269 -5.72 -3.01 -19.80
N ASP A 270 -5.68 -2.58 -21.05
CA ASP A 270 -4.63 -2.97 -22.01
C ASP A 270 -3.25 -2.53 -21.50
N GLY A 271 -3.14 -1.28 -21.03
CA GLY A 271 -1.91 -0.74 -20.48
C GLY A 271 -1.44 -1.43 -19.19
N LEU A 272 -2.36 -1.78 -18.29
CA LEU A 272 -2.06 -2.51 -17.06
C LEU A 272 -1.66 -3.96 -17.31
N THR A 273 -2.30 -4.63 -18.27
CA THR A 273 -1.96 -6.01 -18.68
C THR A 273 -0.55 -6.05 -19.25
N ASP A 274 -0.26 -5.13 -20.18
CA ASP A 274 1.07 -4.97 -20.77
C ASP A 274 2.17 -4.63 -19.72
N LEU A 275 1.85 -3.76 -18.75
CA LEU A 275 2.75 -3.46 -17.62
C LEU A 275 3.03 -4.72 -16.78
N ASN A 276 2.02 -5.55 -16.53
CA ASN A 276 2.16 -6.80 -15.79
C ASN A 276 3.09 -7.78 -16.51
N GLU A 277 2.88 -8.00 -17.80
CA GLU A 277 3.71 -8.89 -18.62
C GLU A 277 5.17 -8.44 -18.63
N ARG A 278 5.41 -7.13 -18.83
CA ARG A 278 6.76 -6.54 -18.78
C ARG A 278 7.41 -6.67 -17.41
N THR A 279 6.63 -6.53 -16.34
CA THR A 279 7.12 -6.66 -14.97
C THR A 279 7.56 -8.10 -14.68
N TYR A 280 6.79 -9.09 -15.12
CA TYR A 280 7.15 -10.50 -15.01
C TYR A 280 8.43 -10.82 -15.78
N ALA A 281 8.50 -10.45 -17.07
CA ALA A 281 9.69 -10.70 -17.89
C ALA A 281 10.95 -10.09 -17.27
N ALA A 282 10.86 -8.87 -16.73
CA ALA A 282 11.98 -8.22 -16.05
C ALA A 282 12.37 -8.91 -14.73
N SER A 283 11.39 -9.38 -13.97
CA SER A 283 11.61 -10.14 -12.73
C SER A 283 12.28 -11.48 -13.01
N ASP A 284 11.83 -12.22 -14.02
CA ASP A 284 12.40 -13.51 -14.40
C ASP A 284 13.84 -13.37 -14.90
N ALA A 285 14.12 -12.34 -15.69
CA ALA A 285 15.49 -12.02 -16.11
C ALA A 285 16.41 -11.69 -14.92
N HIS A 286 15.90 -11.00 -13.90
CA HIS A 286 16.66 -10.73 -12.68
C HIS A 286 16.95 -12.01 -11.89
N GLU A 287 15.97 -12.91 -11.74
CA GLU A 287 16.18 -14.19 -11.08
C GLU A 287 17.19 -15.07 -11.85
N ALA A 288 17.13 -15.09 -13.19
CA ALA A 288 18.12 -15.76 -14.03
C ALA A 288 19.54 -15.20 -13.81
N TYR A 289 19.70 -13.88 -13.71
CA TYR A 289 20.96 -13.23 -13.36
C TYR A 289 21.47 -13.67 -11.97
N LEU A 290 20.60 -13.77 -10.97
CA LEU A 290 20.98 -14.23 -9.62
C LEU A 290 21.42 -15.69 -9.59
N VAL A 291 20.76 -16.57 -10.36
CA VAL A 291 21.14 -17.97 -10.50
C VAL A 291 22.51 -18.10 -11.16
N ALA A 292 22.74 -17.39 -12.27
CA ALA A 292 24.02 -17.40 -12.98
C ALA A 292 25.17 -16.90 -12.09
N LYS A 293 24.94 -15.83 -11.30
CA LYS A 293 25.94 -15.28 -10.37
C LYS A 293 26.30 -16.21 -9.22
N LYS A 294 25.40 -17.11 -8.80
CA LYS A 294 25.70 -18.11 -7.75
C LYS A 294 26.50 -19.31 -8.28
N ALA A 295 26.47 -19.53 -9.59
CA ALA A 295 27.13 -20.67 -10.23
C ALA A 295 28.59 -20.39 -10.65
N GLY A 296 29.01 -19.12 -10.70
CA GLY A 296 30.38 -18.68 -10.98
C GLY A 296 31.07 -18.13 -9.74
#